data_AF-A0A6V8K7V7-F1
#
_entry.id   AF-A0A6V8K7V7-F1
#
_cell.length_a   1.000
_cell.length_b   1.000
_cell.length_c   1.000
_cell.angle_alpha   90.00
_cell.angle_beta   90.00
_cell.angle_gamma   90.00
#
_symmetry.space_group_name_H-M   'P 1'
#
loop_
_entity.id
_entity.type
_entity.pdbx_description
1 polymer ?
#
loop_
_entity_poly.entity_id
_entity_poly.type
_entity_poly.pdbx_seq_one_letter_code
_entity_poly.pdbx_strand_id
1 'polypeptide(L)'
;MDDDFFALLRRNVALLVESFWRAGYTNVVAGSFLRTYPDYLAFREVLAEPAAAVYLVDLRVARDVRDQRRLTRAKRTTREWRERVDLIPEDTSIREAAGADYRYLGIDTTDLDVAATVARIRAGIPEIYAP
;
A
#
# COMPACT_ATOMS: atom_id res chain seq x y z
N MET A 1 -1.11 7.72 -16.95
CA MET A 1 -0.90 8.46 -15.69
C MET A 1 0.56 8.85 -15.67
N ASP A 2 0.90 10.07 -15.27
CA ASP A 2 2.25 10.63 -15.48
C ASP A 2 3.30 9.93 -14.60
N ASP A 3 4.32 9.33 -15.22
CA ASP A 3 5.37 8.60 -14.50
C ASP A 3 6.29 9.56 -13.72
N ASP A 4 6.43 10.81 -14.16
CA ASP A 4 7.18 11.83 -13.45
C ASP A 4 6.51 12.18 -12.12
N PHE A 5 5.18 12.23 -12.11
CA PHE A 5 4.41 12.42 -10.89
C PHE A 5 4.65 11.28 -9.89
N PHE A 6 4.67 10.02 -10.33
CA PHE A 6 4.94 8.89 -9.44
C PHE A 6 6.39 8.83 -8.98
N ALA A 7 7.34 9.22 -9.83
CA ALA A 7 8.74 9.36 -9.42
C ALA A 7 8.89 10.40 -8.31
N LEU A 8 8.25 11.57 -8.45
CA LEU A 8 8.22 12.59 -7.41
C LEU A 8 7.52 12.09 -6.13
N LEU A 9 6.37 11.41 -6.27
CA LEU A 9 5.64 10.85 -5.14
C LEU A 9 6.49 9.86 -4.34
N ARG A 10 7.19 8.93 -5.00
CA ARG A 10 8.07 7.95 -4.33
C ARG A 10 9.19 8.63 -3.56
N ARG A 11 9.84 9.63 -4.17
CA ARG A 11 10.91 10.41 -3.49
C ARG A 11 10.38 11.14 -2.26
N ASN A 12 9.20 11.77 -2.37
CA ASN A 12 8.57 12.44 -1.24
C ASN A 12 8.22 11.46 -0.12
N VAL A 13 7.68 10.28 -0.45
CA VAL A 13 7.39 9.23 0.54
C VAL A 13 8.68 8.76 1.22
N ALA A 14 9.75 8.50 0.48
CA ALA A 14 11.04 8.08 1.04
C ALA A 14 11.59 9.12 2.04
N LEU A 15 11.59 10.40 1.67
CA LEU A 15 12.02 11.50 2.55
C LEU A 15 11.17 11.59 3.83
N LEU A 16 9.85 11.36 3.73
CA LEU A 16 8.98 11.35 4.90
C LEU A 16 9.27 10.16 5.80
N VAL A 17 9.44 8.96 5.23
CA VAL A 17 9.81 7.76 5.98
C VAL A 17 11.11 7.98 6.76
N GLU A 18 12.13 8.51 6.10
CA GLU A 18 13.41 8.85 6.74
C GLU A 18 13.25 9.89 7.86
N SER A 19 12.39 10.88 7.66
CA SER A 19 12.13 11.90 8.68
C SER A 19 11.48 11.30 9.92
N PHE A 20 10.56 10.35 9.76
CA PHE A 20 9.98 9.61 10.88
C PHE A 20 11.02 8.72 11.59
N TRP A 21 11.87 8.02 10.84
CA TRP A 21 12.96 7.25 11.45
C TRP A 21 13.91 8.13 12.25
N ARG A 22 14.31 9.28 11.72
CA ARG A 22 15.15 10.26 12.44
C ARG A 22 14.48 10.82 13.69
N ALA A 23 13.15 10.88 13.72
CA ALA A 23 12.37 11.29 14.88
C ALA A 23 12.16 10.17 15.92
N GLY A 24 12.74 8.98 15.70
CA GLY A 24 12.71 7.85 16.64
C GLY A 24 11.52 6.91 16.46
N TYR A 25 10.76 7.03 15.38
CA TYR A 25 9.70 6.07 15.08
C TYR A 25 10.31 4.80 14.48
N THR A 26 10.17 3.66 15.13
CA THR A 26 10.70 2.37 14.63
C THR A 26 10.00 1.91 13.36
N ASN A 27 8.67 2.07 13.31
CA ASN A 27 7.83 1.57 12.22
C ASN A 27 7.08 2.73 11.55
N VAL A 28 7.07 2.74 10.21
CA VAL A 28 6.37 3.74 9.40
C VAL A 28 5.42 3.05 8.43
N VAL A 29 4.17 3.50 8.40
CA VAL A 29 3.16 3.01 7.45
C VAL A 29 2.96 4.07 6.37
N ALA A 30 3.26 3.70 5.12
CA ALA A 30 2.98 4.51 3.93
C ALA A 30 2.09 3.71 2.98
N GLY A 31 1.12 4.37 2.35
CA GLY A 31 0.09 3.70 1.55
C GLY A 31 -0.21 4.41 0.24
N SER A 32 -0.71 3.63 -0.73
CA SER A 32 -1.28 4.13 -1.99
C SER A 32 -0.32 4.89 -2.92
N PHE A 33 0.98 4.52 -2.94
CA PHE A 33 1.97 5.13 -3.83
C PHE A 33 2.71 4.13 -4.75
N LEU A 34 2.48 2.84 -4.57
CA LEU A 34 2.98 1.77 -5.43
C LEU A 34 1.83 1.25 -6.29
N ARG A 35 2.05 1.13 -7.61
CA ARG A 35 1.07 0.53 -8.54
C ARG A 35 1.47 -0.88 -8.96
N THR A 36 2.78 -1.14 -9.03
CA THR A 36 3.36 -2.36 -9.59
C THR A 36 4.67 -2.72 -8.89
N TYR A 37 5.20 -3.92 -9.16
CA TYR A 37 6.51 -4.33 -8.68
C TYR A 37 7.68 -3.43 -9.16
N PRO A 38 7.71 -2.95 -10.43
CA PRO A 38 8.66 -1.91 -10.83
C PRO A 38 8.58 -0.62 -10.01
N ASP A 39 7.38 -0.18 -9.61
CA ASP A 39 7.26 0.99 -8.72
C ASP A 39 7.88 0.68 -7.35
N TYR A 40 7.76 -0.56 -6.86
CA TYR A 40 8.41 -1.00 -5.62
C TYR A 40 9.92 -0.94 -5.73
N LEU A 41 10.51 -1.49 -6.80
CA LEU A 41 11.96 -1.44 -7.03
C LEU A 41 12.47 0.00 -7.10
N ALA A 42 11.78 0.86 -7.85
CA ALA A 42 12.13 2.28 -7.94
C ALA A 42 12.00 3.02 -6.60
N PHE A 43 11.07 2.61 -5.73
CA PHE A 43 10.98 3.13 -4.37
C PHE A 43 12.14 2.62 -3.51
N ARG A 44 12.49 1.34 -3.64
CA ARG A 44 13.56 0.71 -2.87
C ARG A 44 14.91 1.37 -3.14
N GLU A 45 15.18 1.76 -4.37
CA GLU A 45 16.39 2.48 -4.78
C GLU A 45 16.56 3.86 -4.12
N VAL A 46 15.46 4.53 -3.79
CA VAL A 46 15.49 5.89 -3.22
C VAL A 46 15.34 5.93 -1.70
N LEU A 47 15.15 4.78 -1.05
CA LEU A 47 15.00 4.69 0.39
C LEU A 47 16.39 4.63 1.06
N ALA A 48 16.69 5.58 1.96
CA ALA A 48 18.05 5.70 2.51
C ALA A 48 18.56 4.49 3.31
N GLU A 49 17.69 3.59 3.77
CA GLU A 49 18.07 2.41 4.54
C GLU A 49 17.78 1.11 3.75
N PRO A 50 18.74 0.61 2.94
CA PRO A 50 18.61 -0.63 2.18
C PRO A 50 18.44 -1.88 3.05
N ALA A 51 18.73 -1.80 4.36
CA ALA A 51 18.54 -2.89 5.30
C ALA A 51 17.18 -2.86 6.00
N ALA A 52 16.39 -1.79 5.84
CA ALA A 52 15.07 -1.71 6.45
C ALA A 52 14.17 -2.85 5.95
N ALA A 53 13.55 -3.58 6.87
CA ALA A 53 12.58 -4.61 6.54
C ALA A 53 11.33 -3.98 5.91
N VAL A 54 10.87 -4.54 4.79
CA VAL A 54 9.69 -4.04 4.08
C VAL A 54 8.56 -5.07 4.18
N TYR A 55 7.38 -4.57 4.53
CA TYR A 55 6.14 -5.34 4.53
C TYR A 55 5.15 -4.72 3.56
N LEU A 56 4.65 -5.51 2.62
CA LEU A 56 3.63 -5.05 1.67
C LEU A 56 2.29 -5.68 2.02
N VAL A 57 1.36 -4.84 2.46
CA VAL A 57 -0.01 -5.23 2.77
C VAL A 57 -0.91 -4.85 1.59
N ASP A 58 -1.47 -5.86 0.92
CA ASP A 58 -2.44 -5.69 -0.15
C ASP A 58 -3.87 -5.87 0.41
N LEU A 59 -4.68 -4.81 0.35
CA LEU A 59 -6.06 -4.80 0.81
C LEU A 59 -7.00 -5.07 -0.36
N ARG A 60 -7.42 -6.33 -0.46
CA ARG A 60 -8.30 -6.84 -1.51
C ARG A 60 -9.75 -6.78 -1.07
N VAL A 61 -10.65 -6.60 -2.02
CA VAL A 61 -12.09 -6.48 -1.76
C VAL A 61 -12.87 -6.86 -3.00
N ALA A 62 -13.97 -7.60 -2.83
CA ALA A 62 -14.88 -7.90 -3.91
C ALA A 62 -15.41 -6.60 -4.55
N ARG A 63 -15.57 -6.60 -5.87
CA ARG A 63 -15.88 -5.38 -6.65
C ARG A 63 -17.17 -4.72 -6.19
N ASP A 64 -18.23 -5.49 -6.00
CA ASP A 64 -19.54 -5.03 -5.54
C ASP A 64 -19.46 -4.35 -4.16
N VAL A 65 -18.74 -4.95 -3.21
CA VAL A 65 -18.52 -4.37 -1.88
C VAL A 65 -17.69 -3.09 -1.97
N ARG A 66 -16.63 -3.08 -2.78
CA ARG A 66 -15.81 -1.89 -3.03
C ARG A 66 -16.63 -0.75 -3.61
N ASP A 67 -17.47 -1.04 -4.59
CA ASP A 67 -18.29 -0.06 -5.28
C ASP A 67 -19.36 0.51 -4.33
N GLN A 68 -19.99 -0.34 -3.50
CA GLN A 68 -20.89 0.11 -2.45
C GLN A 68 -20.19 1.02 -1.42
N ARG A 69 -18.99 0.64 -0.94
CA ARG A 69 -18.18 1.46 -0.01
C ARG A 69 -17.82 2.82 -0.62
N ARG A 70 -17.57 2.90 -1.93
CA ARG A 70 -17.27 4.18 -2.64
C ARG A 70 -18.48 5.12 -2.69
N LEU A 71 -19.70 4.60 -2.71
CA LEU A 71 -20.93 5.38 -2.71
C LEU A 71 -21.27 5.94 -1.32
N THR A 72 -20.98 5.16 -0.27
CA THR A 72 -21.34 5.52 1.11
C THR A 72 -20.21 6.25 1.87
N ARG A 73 -18.98 6.27 1.35
CA ARG A 73 -17.86 6.95 2.03
C ARG A 73 -18.06 8.46 2.14
N ALA A 74 -17.48 9.05 3.19
CA ALA A 74 -17.53 10.49 3.44
C ALA A 74 -16.97 11.34 2.29
N LYS A 75 -15.82 10.93 1.70
CA LYS A 75 -15.22 11.65 0.57
C LYS A 75 -15.94 11.30 -0.74
N ARG A 76 -16.96 12.06 -1.11
CA ARG A 76 -17.73 11.80 -2.34
C ARG A 76 -16.81 11.67 -3.57
N THR A 77 -17.11 10.68 -4.42
CA THR A 77 -16.47 10.51 -5.73
C THR A 77 -17.52 10.74 -6.81
N THR A 78 -17.11 11.30 -7.96
CA THR A 78 -18.00 11.42 -9.11
C THR A 78 -18.13 10.06 -9.81
N ARG A 79 -19.20 9.89 -10.59
CA ARG A 79 -19.39 8.69 -11.42
C ARG A 79 -18.25 8.54 -12.43
N GLU A 80 -17.93 9.62 -13.16
CA GLU A 80 -16.84 9.68 -14.13
C GLU A 80 -15.50 9.24 -13.52
N TRP A 81 -15.18 9.69 -12.30
CA TRP A 81 -13.95 9.28 -11.62
C TRP A 81 -13.94 7.79 -11.32
N ARG A 82 -15.06 7.20 -10.88
CA ARG A 82 -15.17 5.77 -10.59
C ARG A 82 -15.00 4.94 -11.87
N GLU A 83 -15.71 5.33 -12.93
CA GLU A 83 -15.61 4.69 -14.25
C GLU A 83 -14.17 4.70 -14.75
N ARG A 84 -13.46 5.84 -14.63
CA ARG A 84 -12.05 5.93 -15.01
C ARG A 84 -11.14 5.02 -14.19
N VAL A 85 -11.34 4.92 -12.88
CA VAL A 85 -10.52 4.05 -12.02
C VAL A 85 -10.83 2.57 -12.25
N ASP A 86 -12.06 2.23 -12.62
CA ASP A 86 -12.47 0.85 -12.90
C ASP A 86 -11.90 0.30 -14.20
N LEU A 87 -11.38 1.16 -15.08
CA LEU A 87 -10.62 0.75 -16.27
C LEU A 87 -9.20 0.28 -15.94
N ILE A 88 -8.69 0.56 -14.74
CA ILE A 88 -7.36 0.15 -14.33
C ILE A 88 -7.42 -1.32 -13.91
N PRO A 89 -6.71 -2.24 -14.60
CA PRO A 89 -6.68 -3.64 -14.21
C PRO A 89 -6.02 -3.81 -12.84
N GLU A 90 -6.36 -4.91 -12.15
CA GLU A 90 -5.60 -5.32 -10.96
C GLU A 90 -4.16 -5.61 -11.36
N ASP A 91 -3.20 -5.00 -10.65
CA ASP A 91 -1.80 -5.43 -10.73
C ASP A 91 -1.58 -6.62 -9.81
N THR A 92 -0.98 -7.67 -10.37
CA THR A 92 -0.62 -8.88 -9.63
C THR A 92 0.89 -9.01 -9.45
N SER A 93 1.69 -8.10 -10.06
CA SER A 93 3.14 -8.23 -10.13
C SER A 93 3.80 -8.20 -8.74
N ILE A 94 3.28 -7.40 -7.81
CA ILE A 94 3.76 -7.40 -6.42
C ILE A 94 3.52 -8.75 -5.74
N ARG A 95 2.37 -9.38 -5.98
CA ARG A 95 2.03 -10.67 -5.38
C ARG A 95 2.87 -11.81 -5.97
N GLU A 96 3.24 -11.68 -7.24
CA GLU A 96 3.88 -12.75 -8.03
C GLU A 96 5.40 -12.61 -8.14
N ALA A 97 5.98 -11.52 -7.62
CA ALA A 97 7.43 -11.29 -7.67
C ALA A 97 8.20 -12.36 -6.90
N ALA A 98 8.93 -13.20 -7.64
CA ALA A 98 9.84 -14.18 -7.06
C ALA A 98 11.10 -13.50 -6.52
N GLY A 99 11.53 -13.88 -5.31
CA GLY A 99 12.78 -13.39 -4.71
C GLY A 99 12.74 -11.93 -4.26
N ALA A 100 11.55 -11.35 -4.09
CA ALA A 100 11.40 -10.02 -3.53
C ALA A 100 11.95 -9.92 -2.09
N ASP A 101 12.52 -8.78 -1.73
CA ASP A 101 13.08 -8.50 -0.39
C ASP A 101 12.03 -8.01 0.61
N TYR A 102 10.75 -7.99 0.24
CA TYR A 102 9.62 -7.72 1.13
C TYR A 102 8.88 -9.00 1.55
N ARG A 103 8.21 -8.90 2.70
CA ARG A 103 7.20 -9.87 3.11
C ARG A 103 5.81 -9.39 2.66
N TYR A 104 5.16 -10.19 1.81
CA TYR A 104 3.83 -9.89 1.29
C TYR A 104 2.71 -10.43 2.19
N LEU A 105 1.64 -9.64 2.37
CA LEU A 105 0.42 -10.03 3.08
C LEU A 105 -0.81 -9.52 2.33
N GLY A 106 -1.49 -10.41 1.60
CA GLY A 106 -2.76 -10.11 0.93
C GLY A 106 -3.96 -10.39 1.84
N ILE A 107 -4.72 -9.37 2.21
CA ILE A 107 -5.89 -9.48 3.09
C ILE A 107 -7.16 -9.24 2.27
N ASP A 108 -8.06 -10.22 2.28
CA ASP A 108 -9.42 -9.99 1.81
C ASP A 108 -10.22 -9.25 2.89
N THR A 109 -10.70 -8.06 2.53
CA THR A 109 -11.43 -7.15 3.40
C THR A 109 -12.93 -7.09 3.09
N THR A 110 -13.43 -7.99 2.23
CA THR A 110 -14.83 -8.02 1.77
C THR A 110 -15.81 -7.98 2.94
N ASP A 111 -15.65 -8.90 3.89
CA ASP A 111 -16.53 -9.02 5.08
C ASP A 111 -15.90 -8.43 6.35
N LEU A 112 -14.79 -7.69 6.21
CA LEU A 112 -14.08 -7.12 7.36
C LEU A 112 -14.40 -5.63 7.52
N ASP A 113 -14.63 -5.24 8.77
CA ASP A 113 -14.50 -3.84 9.16
C ASP A 113 -13.02 -3.45 9.37
N VAL A 114 -12.79 -2.19 9.73
CA VAL A 114 -11.43 -1.66 9.93
C VAL A 114 -10.72 -2.36 11.09
N ALA A 115 -11.40 -2.61 12.21
CA ALA A 115 -10.79 -3.21 13.39
C ALA A 115 -10.36 -4.65 13.12
N ALA A 116 -11.22 -5.44 12.47
CA ALA A 116 -10.92 -6.79 12.03
C ALA A 116 -9.79 -6.82 11.00
N THR A 117 -9.77 -5.86 10.06
CA THR A 117 -8.67 -5.72 9.09
C THR A 117 -7.33 -5.47 9.79
N VAL A 118 -7.30 -4.52 10.74
CA VAL A 118 -6.08 -4.24 11.53
C VAL A 118 -5.65 -5.45 12.36
N ALA A 119 -6.59 -6.20 12.94
CA ALA A 119 -6.27 -7.42 13.67
C ALA A 119 -5.62 -8.48 12.77
N ARG A 120 -6.08 -8.62 11.51
CA ARG A 120 -5.45 -9.51 10.52
C ARG A 120 -4.03 -9.06 10.15
N ILE A 121 -3.81 -7.76 10.00
CA ILE A 121 -2.46 -7.21 9.75
C ILE A 121 -1.52 -7.53 10.93
N ARG A 122 -1.98 -7.28 12.16
CA ARG A 122 -1.23 -7.57 13.39
C ARG A 122 -0.86 -9.04 13.51
N ALA A 123 -1.79 -9.94 13.20
CA ALA A 123 -1.54 -11.37 13.22
C ALA A 123 -0.56 -11.82 12.12
N GLY A 124 -0.58 -11.17 10.95
CA GLY A 124 0.29 -11.51 9.82
C GLY A 124 1.71 -10.97 9.95
N ILE A 125 1.88 -9.85 10.67
CA ILE A 125 3.17 -9.17 10.90
C ILE A 125 3.27 -8.83 12.39
N PRO A 126 3.39 -9.82 13.29
CA PRO A 126 3.46 -9.55 14.73
C PRO A 126 4.73 -8.79 15.12
N GLU A 127 5.83 -8.96 14.38
CA GLU A 127 7.13 -8.41 14.72
C GLU A 127 7.20 -6.87 14.70
N ILE A 128 6.34 -6.18 13.94
CA ILE A 128 6.31 -4.70 13.95
C ILE A 128 5.57 -4.13 15.17
N TYR A 129 4.99 -4.99 16.01
CA TYR A 129 4.26 -4.59 17.23
C TYR A 129 4.96 -5.03 18.52
N ALA A 130 6.06 -5.78 18.41
CA ALA A 130 6.89 -6.15 19.54
C ALA A 130 7.94 -5.05 19.81
N PRO A 131 8.26 -4.75 21.08
CA PRO A 131 9.29 -3.78 21.47
C PRO A 131 10.70 -4.26 21.15
#